data_AF-A0A847VW67-F1
#
_entry.id   AF-A0A847VW67-F1
#
_cell.length_a   1.000
_cell.length_b   1.000
_cell.length_c   1.000
_cell.angle_alpha   90.00
_cell.angle_beta   90.00
_cell.angle_gamma   90.00
#
_symmetry.space_group_name_H-M   'P 1'
#
loop_
_entity.id
_entity.type
_entity.pdbx_description
1 polymer ?
#
loop_
_entity_poly.entity_id
_entity_poly.type
_entity_poly.pdbx_seq_one_letter_code
_entity_poly.pdbx_strand_id
1 'polypeptide(L)'
;PHDILSGNIIFNHTPNYAFVSNIFTDWRWLTIIFMFLFIFSLGFFLWKNLIKNNYNNSFLLLSWLALVLGGSYFISWFILSGDRSLVRRFDLGLAFIFIISMVYLMSFIFSKLNLYNILGKISLIVFLILFSWFGTMTYASGPDMRVVSQTEYEVAQYIWTTGYNEVETKNQKYCVLADTWVLLPLESLSQGNIVGGGFPIDYQFNQVDRVELFNKFLENPEKKDLEKAFSLTGAENCWYLEKLENLKEENIDKLTEIFVSQPKEIAGFAIWNIEIEK
;
A
#
# COMPACT_ATOMS: atom_id res chain seq x y z
N PRO A 1 -10.28 9.21 -0.58
CA PRO A 1 -10.98 8.80 0.66
C PRO A 1 -11.91 7.60 0.38
N HIS A 2 -11.42 6.39 0.64
CA HIS A 2 -12.13 5.15 1.04
C HIS A 2 -11.23 3.94 0.69
N ASP A 3 -9.99 3.93 1.18
CA ASP A 3 -9.24 2.68 1.31
C ASP A 3 -9.71 2.03 2.61
N ILE A 4 -10.28 0.84 2.47
CA ILE A 4 -10.96 0.03 3.50
C ILE A 4 -12.40 0.49 3.80
N LEU A 5 -13.35 0.01 2.99
CA LEU A 5 -14.72 -0.17 3.48
C LEU A 5 -14.69 -1.26 4.57
N SER A 6 -15.06 -0.87 5.79
CA SER A 6 -15.17 -1.77 6.95
C SER A 6 -15.88 -3.07 6.57
N GLY A 7 -15.20 -4.21 6.76
CA GLY A 7 -15.73 -5.54 6.46
C GLY A 7 -15.30 -6.15 5.13
N ASN A 8 -14.63 -5.42 4.23
CA ASN A 8 -14.01 -6.03 3.05
C ASN A 8 -12.55 -6.40 3.35
N ILE A 9 -12.32 -7.68 3.67
CA ILE A 9 -11.00 -8.22 4.04
C ILE A 9 -10.28 -8.83 2.83
N ILE A 10 -11.00 -9.15 1.76
CA ILE A 10 -10.50 -10.01 0.69
C ILE A 10 -10.25 -9.25 -0.62
N PHE A 11 -11.02 -8.21 -0.90
CA PHE A 11 -10.86 -7.44 -2.13
C PHE A 11 -10.21 -6.09 -1.82
N ASN A 12 -9.12 -5.78 -2.50
CA ASN A 12 -8.59 -4.43 -2.52
C ASN A 12 -9.45 -3.57 -3.46
N HIS A 13 -9.83 -2.38 -3.01
CA HIS A 13 -10.55 -1.42 -3.83
C HIS A 13 -9.69 -0.20 -4.00
N THR A 14 -8.87 -0.23 -5.04
CA THR A 14 -8.05 0.91 -5.37
C THR A 14 -8.93 2.12 -5.72
N PRO A 15 -8.52 3.35 -5.34
CA PRO A 15 -9.24 4.56 -5.73
C PRO A 15 -9.27 4.71 -7.26
N ASN A 16 -10.40 5.14 -7.81
CA ASN A 16 -10.58 5.29 -9.27
C ASN A 16 -9.61 6.32 -9.91
N TYR A 17 -8.96 7.18 -9.12
CA TYR A 17 -7.94 8.11 -9.61
C TYR A 17 -6.55 7.49 -9.76
N ALA A 18 -6.30 6.34 -9.12
CA ALA A 18 -4.97 5.72 -9.07
C ALA A 18 -4.75 4.68 -10.18
N PHE A 19 -5.81 4.19 -10.83
CA PHE A 19 -5.74 3.12 -11.83
C PHE A 19 -6.70 3.34 -13.00
N VAL A 20 -6.38 2.72 -14.14
CA VAL A 20 -7.25 2.68 -15.31
C VAL A 20 -8.49 1.85 -14.98
N SER A 21 -9.66 2.45 -15.08
CA SER A 21 -10.93 1.77 -14.81
C SER A 21 -11.11 0.57 -15.75
N ASN A 22 -11.57 -0.54 -15.19
CA ASN A 22 -11.96 -1.73 -15.90
C ASN A 22 -13.29 -2.27 -15.31
N ILE A 23 -13.88 -3.26 -15.97
CA ILE A 23 -15.17 -3.82 -15.55
C ILE A 23 -15.13 -4.42 -14.12
N PHE A 24 -13.95 -4.83 -13.65
CA PHE A 24 -13.74 -5.40 -12.31
C PHE A 24 -13.53 -4.34 -11.22
N THR A 25 -12.99 -3.16 -11.55
CA THR A 25 -12.83 -2.03 -10.61
C THR A 25 -14.13 -1.25 -10.45
N ASP A 26 -14.93 -1.17 -11.51
CA ASP A 26 -16.16 -0.37 -11.55
C ASP A 26 -17.38 -1.17 -11.07
N TRP A 27 -17.47 -2.45 -11.41
CA TRP A 27 -18.63 -3.28 -11.06
C TRP A 27 -18.48 -3.96 -9.68
N ARG A 28 -18.66 -3.18 -8.63
CA ARG A 28 -18.41 -3.58 -7.23
C ARG A 28 -19.49 -4.48 -6.59
N TRP A 29 -20.63 -4.70 -7.25
CA TRP A 29 -21.71 -5.53 -6.70
C TRP A 29 -21.30 -6.99 -6.49
N LEU A 30 -20.38 -7.49 -7.32
CA LEU A 30 -19.83 -8.85 -7.18
C LEU A 30 -19.07 -9.01 -5.85
N THR A 31 -18.34 -7.99 -5.41
CA THR A 31 -17.65 -7.98 -4.12
C THR A 31 -18.63 -8.21 -2.98
N ILE A 32 -19.78 -7.53 -3.00
CA ILE A 32 -20.83 -7.70 -1.98
C ILE A 32 -21.33 -9.15 -1.94
N ILE A 33 -21.62 -9.73 -3.12
CA ILE A 33 -22.09 -11.12 -3.24
C ILE A 33 -21.05 -12.10 -2.66
N PHE A 34 -19.78 -11.96 -3.04
CA PHE A 34 -18.71 -12.81 -2.54
C PHE A 34 -18.49 -12.63 -1.03
N MET A 35 -18.56 -11.40 -0.51
CA MET A 35 -18.43 -11.14 0.92
C MET A 35 -19.55 -11.80 1.73
N PHE A 36 -20.81 -11.71 1.28
CA PHE A 36 -21.91 -12.44 1.91
C PHE A 36 -21.67 -13.95 1.89
N LEU A 37 -21.14 -14.47 0.78
CA LEU A 37 -20.83 -15.88 0.64
C LEU A 37 -19.73 -16.31 1.61
N PHE A 38 -18.65 -15.53 1.76
CA PHE A 38 -17.59 -15.80 2.73
C PHE A 38 -18.10 -15.77 4.17
N ILE A 39 -18.88 -14.75 4.55
CA ILE A 39 -19.49 -14.64 5.88
C ILE A 39 -20.41 -15.83 6.15
N PHE A 40 -21.26 -16.20 5.17
CA PHE A 40 -22.11 -17.38 5.27
C PHE A 40 -21.30 -18.67 5.44
N SER A 41 -20.23 -18.84 4.65
CA SER A 41 -19.34 -20.00 4.75
C SER A 41 -18.67 -20.11 6.11
N LEU A 42 -18.26 -18.97 6.69
CA LEU A 42 -17.67 -18.91 8.02
C LEU A 42 -18.70 -19.27 9.08
N GLY A 43 -19.91 -18.70 9.02
CA GLY A 43 -21.00 -19.03 9.94
C GLY A 43 -21.35 -20.51 9.91
N PHE A 44 -21.43 -21.10 8.71
CA PHE A 44 -21.66 -22.55 8.54
C PHE A 44 -20.52 -23.39 9.10
N PHE A 45 -19.27 -23.00 8.84
CA PHE A 45 -18.07 -23.66 9.36
C PHE A 45 -18.05 -23.68 10.89
N LEU A 46 -18.30 -22.53 11.52
CA LEU A 46 -18.38 -22.39 12.98
C LEU A 46 -19.53 -23.20 13.56
N TRP A 47 -20.74 -23.08 13.00
CA TRP A 47 -21.91 -23.81 13.46
C TRP A 47 -21.68 -25.32 13.44
N LYS A 48 -21.13 -25.85 12.34
CA LYS A 48 -20.92 -27.29 12.19
C LYS A 48 -19.81 -27.83 13.09
N ASN A 49 -18.71 -27.10 13.27
CA ASN A 49 -17.59 -27.59 14.05
C ASN A 49 -17.75 -27.35 15.56
N LEU A 50 -18.34 -26.22 15.99
CA LEU A 50 -18.49 -25.88 17.41
C LEU A 50 -19.77 -26.45 18.04
N ILE A 51 -20.90 -26.44 17.31
CA ILE A 51 -22.20 -26.84 17.88
C ILE A 51 -22.49 -28.31 17.57
N LYS A 52 -22.26 -28.75 16.33
CA LYS A 52 -22.57 -30.14 15.91
C LYS A 52 -21.48 -31.16 16.30
N ASN A 53 -20.44 -30.71 17.00
CA ASN A 53 -19.41 -31.51 17.67
C ASN A 53 -18.77 -32.59 16.77
N ASN A 54 -18.16 -32.17 15.67
CA ASN A 54 -17.31 -33.04 14.86
C ASN A 54 -15.93 -33.18 15.53
N TYR A 55 -15.53 -34.40 15.89
CA TYR A 55 -14.31 -34.75 16.65
C TYR A 55 -12.96 -34.44 15.98
N ASN A 56 -12.91 -33.67 14.89
CA ASN A 56 -11.65 -33.30 14.28
C ASN A 56 -11.05 -32.09 15.00
N ASN A 57 -10.12 -32.37 15.93
CA ASN A 57 -9.45 -31.39 16.77
C ASN A 57 -8.84 -30.22 15.96
N SER A 58 -8.35 -30.47 14.74
CA SER A 58 -7.77 -29.43 13.88
C SER A 58 -8.80 -28.39 13.43
N PHE A 59 -10.00 -28.82 13.02
CA PHE A 59 -11.05 -27.89 12.61
C PHE A 59 -11.70 -27.16 13.79
N LEU A 60 -11.71 -27.79 14.97
CA LEU A 60 -12.12 -27.14 16.21
C LEU A 60 -11.16 -26.00 16.57
N LEU A 61 -9.84 -26.24 16.51
CA LEU A 61 -8.82 -25.22 16.73
C LEU A 61 -8.96 -24.05 15.74
N LEU A 62 -9.13 -24.35 14.44
CA LEU A 62 -9.36 -23.32 13.43
C LEU A 62 -10.64 -22.51 13.69
N SER A 63 -11.69 -23.14 14.20
CA SER A 63 -12.94 -22.45 14.56
C SER A 63 -12.76 -21.50 15.74
N TRP A 64 -11.99 -21.90 16.75
CA TRP A 64 -11.63 -21.01 17.86
C TRP A 64 -10.76 -19.84 17.40
N LEU A 65 -9.77 -20.12 16.56
CA LEU A 65 -8.90 -19.08 16.00
C LEU A 65 -9.72 -18.07 15.16
N ALA A 66 -10.70 -18.55 14.40
CA ALA A 66 -11.63 -17.71 13.66
C ALA A 66 -12.47 -16.80 14.57
N LEU A 67 -12.97 -17.31 15.70
CA LEU A 67 -13.70 -16.49 16.69
C LEU A 67 -12.80 -15.44 17.34
N VAL A 68 -11.57 -15.79 17.70
CA VAL A 68 -10.62 -14.86 18.32
C VAL A 68 -10.22 -13.76 17.34
N LEU A 69 -9.88 -14.10 16.10
CA LEU A 69 -9.52 -13.12 15.08
C LEU A 69 -10.73 -12.29 14.63
N GLY A 70 -11.89 -12.92 14.43
CA GLY A 70 -13.11 -12.21 14.03
C GLY A 70 -13.61 -11.26 15.13
N GLY A 71 -13.52 -11.72 16.39
CA GLY A 71 -13.83 -10.91 17.56
C GLY A 71 -12.86 -9.74 17.74
N SER A 72 -11.56 -9.96 17.57
CA SER A 72 -10.56 -8.87 17.66
C SER A 72 -10.73 -7.85 16.54
N TYR A 73 -11.04 -8.29 15.32
CA TYR A 73 -11.39 -7.41 14.20
C TYR A 73 -12.63 -6.58 14.52
N PHE A 74 -13.71 -7.22 15.01
CA PHE A 74 -14.94 -6.53 15.36
C PHE A 74 -14.72 -5.48 16.47
N ILE A 75 -14.04 -5.85 17.55
CA ILE A 75 -13.74 -4.93 18.65
C ILE A 75 -12.88 -3.76 18.15
N SER A 76 -11.86 -4.02 17.34
CA SER A 76 -11.00 -2.95 16.84
C SER A 76 -11.72 -1.98 15.92
N TRP A 77 -12.61 -2.47 15.05
CA TRP A 77 -13.30 -1.62 14.07
C TRP A 77 -14.52 -0.89 14.63
N PHE A 78 -15.26 -1.51 15.55
CA PHE A 78 -16.54 -0.96 16.04
C PHE A 78 -16.47 -0.38 17.46
N ILE A 79 -15.49 -0.78 18.28
CA ILE A 79 -15.38 -0.32 19.68
C ILE A 79 -14.17 0.62 19.86
N LEU A 80 -13.04 0.31 19.24
CA LEU A 80 -11.82 1.09 19.41
C LEU A 80 -11.64 2.17 18.32
N SER A 81 -11.09 3.31 18.75
CA SER A 81 -10.62 4.39 17.89
C SER A 81 -9.08 4.45 17.88
N GLY A 82 -8.50 5.05 16.85
CA GLY A 82 -7.04 5.13 16.66
C GLY A 82 -6.48 4.08 15.68
N ASP A 83 -5.16 3.96 15.64
CA ASP A 83 -4.47 3.12 14.66
C ASP A 83 -4.64 1.62 14.93
N ARG A 84 -5.06 0.91 13.89
CA ARG A 84 -5.43 -0.51 13.95
C ARG A 84 -4.31 -1.43 13.44
N SER A 85 -3.07 -1.16 13.84
CA SER A 85 -1.88 -1.87 13.31
C SER A 85 -1.96 -3.39 13.53
N LEU A 86 -2.37 -3.84 14.72
CA LEU A 86 -2.48 -5.27 15.03
C LEU A 86 -3.55 -5.97 14.18
N VAL A 87 -4.73 -5.36 14.05
CA VAL A 87 -5.85 -5.95 13.30
C VAL A 87 -5.56 -5.97 11.80
N ARG A 88 -4.95 -4.91 11.25
CA ARG A 88 -4.47 -4.89 9.86
C ARG A 88 -3.49 -6.03 9.56
N ARG A 89 -2.64 -6.42 10.53
CA ARG A 89 -1.73 -7.57 10.38
C ARG A 89 -2.47 -8.92 10.46
N PHE A 90 -3.64 -8.97 11.11
CA PHE A 90 -4.46 -10.17 11.19
C PHE A 90 -5.43 -10.34 10.01
N ASP A 91 -5.56 -9.36 9.12
CA ASP A 91 -6.39 -9.46 7.91
C ASP A 91 -5.99 -10.67 7.05
N LEU A 92 -4.68 -10.95 6.91
CA LEU A 92 -4.18 -12.15 6.23
C LEU A 92 -4.64 -13.46 6.90
N GLY A 93 -4.64 -13.49 8.24
CA GLY A 93 -5.11 -14.65 9.01
C GLY A 93 -6.62 -14.87 8.84
N LEU A 94 -7.40 -13.80 8.84
CA LEU A 94 -8.85 -13.86 8.59
C LEU A 94 -9.17 -14.27 7.16
N ALA A 95 -8.47 -13.71 6.16
CA ALA A 95 -8.60 -14.09 4.76
C ALA A 95 -8.32 -15.59 4.56
N PHE A 96 -7.27 -16.12 5.20
CA PHE A 96 -6.94 -17.54 5.15
C PHE A 96 -8.06 -18.42 5.72
N ILE A 97 -8.65 -18.02 6.86
CA ILE A 97 -9.79 -18.73 7.47
C ILE A 97 -11.01 -18.70 6.56
N PHE A 98 -11.31 -17.55 5.94
CA PHE A 98 -12.42 -17.45 4.99
C PHE A 98 -12.25 -18.38 3.80
N ILE A 99 -11.03 -18.51 3.27
CA ILE A 99 -10.73 -19.45 2.18
C ILE A 99 -10.94 -20.90 2.66
N ILE A 100 -10.45 -21.26 3.85
CA ILE A 100 -10.65 -22.61 4.41
C ILE A 100 -12.14 -22.91 4.64
N SER A 101 -12.89 -21.97 5.23
CA SER A 101 -14.33 -22.16 5.50
C SER A 101 -15.11 -22.33 4.20
N MET A 102 -14.72 -21.59 3.16
CA MET A 102 -15.30 -21.70 1.83
C MET A 102 -15.00 -23.05 1.19
N VAL A 103 -13.75 -23.50 1.20
CA VAL A 103 -13.37 -24.84 0.71
C VAL A 103 -14.13 -25.93 1.47
N TYR A 104 -14.25 -25.80 2.80
CA TYR A 104 -14.97 -26.75 3.64
C TYR A 104 -16.47 -26.82 3.30
N LEU A 105 -17.12 -25.66 3.13
CA LEU A 105 -18.52 -25.59 2.68
C LEU A 105 -18.68 -26.30 1.34
N MET A 106 -17.75 -26.06 0.41
CA MET A 106 -17.79 -26.68 -0.91
C MET A 106 -17.59 -28.19 -0.87
N SER A 107 -16.61 -28.69 -0.12
CA SER A 107 -16.43 -30.13 0.09
C SER A 107 -17.67 -30.78 0.72
N PHE A 108 -18.35 -30.06 1.62
CA PHE A 108 -19.60 -30.54 2.20
C PHE A 108 -20.74 -30.60 1.17
N ILE A 109 -20.90 -29.57 0.35
CA ILE A 109 -21.91 -29.56 -0.72
C ILE A 109 -21.61 -30.68 -1.74
N PHE A 110 -20.36 -30.80 -2.19
CA PHE A 110 -19.96 -31.83 -3.15
C PHE A 110 -20.11 -33.26 -2.61
N SER A 111 -19.89 -33.50 -1.32
CA SER A 111 -20.14 -34.83 -0.74
C SER A 111 -21.63 -35.19 -0.63
N LYS A 112 -22.52 -34.19 -0.71
CA LYS A 112 -23.98 -34.39 -0.78
C LYS A 112 -24.51 -34.44 -2.22
N LEU A 113 -23.80 -33.85 -3.17
CA LEU A 113 -24.13 -33.93 -4.58
C LEU A 113 -23.64 -35.27 -5.16
N ASN A 114 -24.54 -36.00 -5.81
CA ASN A 114 -24.14 -37.19 -6.55
C ASN A 114 -23.43 -36.76 -7.86
N LEU A 115 -22.10 -36.78 -7.87
CA LEU A 115 -21.27 -36.37 -9.02
C LEU A 115 -21.45 -37.23 -10.27
N TYR A 116 -22.12 -38.38 -10.15
CA TYR A 116 -22.53 -39.19 -11.30
C TYR A 116 -23.68 -38.57 -12.09
N ASN A 117 -24.50 -37.73 -11.45
CA ASN A 117 -25.61 -37.02 -12.11
C ASN A 117 -25.11 -35.80 -12.87
N ILE A 118 -25.76 -35.50 -14.00
CA ILE A 118 -25.46 -34.33 -14.86
C ILE A 118 -25.47 -33.02 -14.06
N LEU A 119 -26.42 -32.87 -13.13
CA LEU A 119 -26.50 -31.69 -12.24
C LEU A 119 -25.27 -31.53 -11.33
N GLY A 120 -24.69 -32.63 -10.84
CA GLY A 120 -23.47 -32.59 -10.03
C GLY A 120 -22.26 -32.13 -10.85
N LYS A 121 -22.15 -32.60 -12.11
CA LYS A 121 -21.08 -32.18 -13.04
C LYS A 121 -21.21 -30.70 -13.43
N ILE A 122 -22.42 -30.24 -13.75
CA ILE A 122 -22.68 -28.82 -14.06
C ILE A 122 -22.35 -27.94 -12.85
N SER A 123 -22.76 -28.33 -11.65
CA SER A 123 -22.46 -27.58 -10.42
C SER A 123 -20.95 -27.42 -10.19
N LEU A 124 -20.15 -28.46 -10.46
CA LEU A 124 -18.69 -28.39 -10.35
C LEU A 124 -18.07 -27.44 -11.37
N ILE A 125 -18.52 -27.49 -12.64
CA ILE A 125 -18.03 -26.59 -13.69
C ILE A 125 -18.36 -25.12 -13.36
N VAL A 126 -19.60 -24.83 -12.96
CA VAL A 126 -20.02 -23.49 -12.55
C VAL A 126 -19.17 -22.99 -11.38
N PHE A 127 -18.87 -23.85 -10.41
CA PHE A 127 -18.02 -23.49 -9.29
C PHE A 127 -16.58 -23.14 -9.72
N LEU A 128 -15.97 -23.94 -10.60
CA LEU A 128 -14.62 -23.65 -11.12
C LEU A 128 -14.57 -22.32 -11.87
N ILE A 129 -15.62 -22.02 -12.66
CA ILE A 129 -15.74 -20.74 -13.35
C ILE A 129 -15.84 -19.60 -12.35
N LEU A 130 -16.70 -19.71 -11.33
CA LEU A 130 -16.86 -18.68 -10.30
C LEU A 130 -15.58 -18.43 -9.50
N PHE A 131 -14.84 -19.49 -9.16
CA PHE A 131 -13.60 -19.36 -8.38
C PHE A 131 -12.45 -18.80 -9.22
N SER A 132 -12.36 -19.19 -10.50
CA SER A 132 -11.43 -18.59 -11.46
C SER A 132 -11.73 -17.11 -11.68
N TRP A 133 -13.01 -16.76 -11.80
CA TRP A 133 -13.47 -15.38 -11.91
C TRP A 133 -13.11 -14.57 -10.67
N PHE A 134 -13.34 -15.13 -9.48
CA PHE A 134 -12.95 -14.52 -8.21
C PHE A 134 -11.44 -14.27 -8.12
N GLY A 135 -10.61 -15.27 -8.43
CA GLY A 135 -9.15 -15.11 -8.42
C GLY A 135 -8.68 -14.06 -9.43
N THR A 136 -9.28 -14.04 -10.62
CA THR A 136 -9.00 -13.03 -11.65
C THR A 136 -9.41 -11.64 -11.18
N MET A 137 -10.55 -11.50 -10.50
CA MET A 137 -11.01 -10.23 -9.95
C MET A 137 -10.05 -9.71 -8.89
N THR A 138 -9.65 -10.52 -7.92
CA THR A 138 -8.68 -10.10 -6.89
C THR A 138 -7.34 -9.69 -7.49
N TYR A 139 -6.86 -10.41 -8.51
CA TYR A 139 -5.64 -10.05 -9.22
C TYR A 139 -5.79 -8.76 -10.04
N ALA A 140 -6.89 -8.63 -10.78
CA ALA A 140 -7.20 -7.47 -11.62
C ALA A 140 -7.51 -6.20 -10.80
N SER A 141 -7.93 -6.34 -9.55
CA SER A 141 -8.06 -5.23 -8.60
C SER A 141 -6.72 -4.60 -8.24
N GLY A 142 -5.59 -5.24 -8.58
CA GLY A 142 -4.26 -4.67 -8.43
C GLY A 142 -3.81 -4.48 -6.98
N PRO A 143 -2.58 -4.01 -6.77
CA PRO A 143 -2.10 -3.64 -5.46
C PRO A 143 -2.81 -2.37 -4.96
N ASP A 144 -3.22 -2.37 -3.69
CA ASP A 144 -3.82 -1.20 -3.01
C ASP A 144 -2.82 -0.05 -2.80
N MET A 145 -1.54 -0.32 -3.06
CA MET A 145 -0.47 0.65 -3.01
C MET A 145 0.07 0.87 -4.42
N ARG A 146 0.26 2.15 -4.78
CA ARG A 146 1.01 2.54 -5.97
C ARG A 146 2.37 1.80 -5.97
N VAL A 147 2.90 1.52 -7.14
CA VAL A 147 4.22 0.89 -7.29
C VAL A 147 5.18 1.95 -7.84
N VAL A 148 6.43 1.90 -7.38
CA VAL A 148 7.52 2.77 -7.87
C VAL A 148 7.65 2.58 -9.39
N SER A 149 7.60 3.68 -10.15
CA SER A 149 7.79 3.63 -11.60
C SER A 149 9.28 3.49 -11.96
N GLN A 150 9.56 3.02 -13.17
CA GLN A 150 10.94 2.95 -13.67
C GLN A 150 11.61 4.35 -13.68
N THR A 151 10.85 5.39 -14.01
CA THR A 151 11.35 6.78 -13.99
C THR A 151 11.74 7.26 -12.59
N GLU A 152 10.96 6.90 -11.56
CA GLU A 152 11.26 7.22 -10.16
C GLU A 152 12.51 6.49 -9.68
N TYR A 153 12.68 5.24 -10.12
CA TYR A 153 13.88 4.46 -9.84
C TYR A 153 15.13 5.07 -10.53
N GLU A 154 15.02 5.48 -11.79
CA GLU A 154 16.14 6.09 -12.54
C GLU A 154 16.61 7.41 -11.90
N VAL A 155 15.68 8.24 -11.42
CA VAL A 155 16.01 9.49 -10.71
C VAL A 155 16.64 9.21 -9.36
N ALA A 156 16.11 8.26 -8.59
CA ALA A 156 16.73 7.84 -7.33
C ALA A 156 18.15 7.30 -7.53
N GLN A 157 18.36 6.50 -8.59
CA GLN A 157 19.68 6.03 -8.98
C GLN A 157 20.61 7.18 -9.32
N TYR A 158 20.16 8.16 -10.10
CA TYR A 158 20.97 9.32 -10.43
C TYR A 158 21.44 10.11 -9.20
N ILE A 159 20.53 10.37 -8.24
CA ILE A 159 20.84 11.10 -7.00
C ILE A 159 21.88 10.32 -6.19
N TRP A 160 21.68 9.00 -6.06
CA TRP A 160 22.62 8.16 -5.34
C TRP A 160 24.00 8.16 -6.00
N THR A 161 24.07 7.88 -7.31
CA THR A 161 25.34 7.72 -8.02
C THR A 161 26.11 9.02 -8.20
N THR A 162 25.40 10.13 -8.38
CA THR A 162 26.01 11.43 -8.74
C THR A 162 26.13 12.35 -7.53
N GLY A 163 25.17 12.31 -6.61
CA GLY A 163 25.10 13.24 -5.49
C GLY A 163 25.78 12.77 -4.21
N TYR A 164 25.89 11.46 -3.98
CA TYR A 164 26.28 10.93 -2.67
C TYR A 164 27.24 9.71 -2.70
N ASN A 165 27.70 9.27 -3.88
CA ASN A 165 28.45 8.00 -4.03
C ASN A 165 29.96 8.09 -3.74
N GLU A 166 30.45 9.18 -3.16
CA GLU A 166 31.87 9.30 -2.78
C GLU A 166 32.07 8.91 -1.32
N VAL A 167 32.43 7.63 -1.10
CA VAL A 167 33.39 7.00 -0.14
C VAL A 167 33.50 7.49 1.33
N GLU A 168 32.93 8.61 1.77
CA GLU A 168 33.04 9.15 3.14
C GLU A 168 31.68 9.38 3.84
N THR A 169 30.80 8.39 3.83
CA THR A 169 29.39 8.55 4.24
C THR A 169 29.04 7.96 5.61
N LYS A 170 29.97 7.93 6.58
CA LYS A 170 29.59 7.50 7.95
C LYS A 170 28.98 8.59 8.82
N ASN A 171 29.18 9.86 8.49
CA ASN A 171 28.65 11.01 9.25
C ASN A 171 28.00 12.09 8.37
N GLN A 172 27.84 11.85 7.07
CA GLN A 172 27.22 12.81 6.18
C GLN A 172 25.71 12.85 6.41
N LYS A 173 25.18 14.05 6.63
CA LYS A 173 23.74 14.31 6.71
C LYS A 173 23.21 14.52 5.29
N TYR A 174 22.06 13.92 4.98
CA TYR A 174 21.46 13.95 3.65
C TYR A 174 20.24 14.86 3.65
N CYS A 175 20.00 15.57 2.55
CA CYS A 175 18.76 16.31 2.32
C CYS A 175 18.28 16.04 0.89
N VAL A 176 17.17 15.32 0.79
CA VAL A 176 16.48 15.04 -0.46
C VAL A 176 15.00 15.32 -0.25
N LEU A 177 14.56 16.48 -0.72
CA LEU A 177 13.18 16.93 -0.67
C LEU A 177 12.44 16.44 -1.93
N ALA A 178 11.69 15.36 -1.77
CA ALA A 178 11.00 14.67 -2.86
C ALA A 178 9.71 14.01 -2.37
N ASP A 179 8.87 13.61 -3.32
CA ASP A 179 7.74 12.74 -3.04
C ASP A 179 8.21 11.35 -2.53
N THR A 180 7.36 10.72 -1.70
CA THR A 180 7.65 9.43 -1.05
C THR A 180 8.04 8.35 -2.05
N TRP A 181 7.43 8.34 -3.24
CA TRP A 181 7.66 7.30 -4.24
C TRP A 181 9.05 7.33 -4.85
N VAL A 182 9.74 8.47 -4.84
CA VAL A 182 11.16 8.57 -5.24
C VAL A 182 12.09 8.25 -4.07
N LEU A 183 11.68 8.55 -2.84
CA LEU A 183 12.51 8.31 -1.65
C LEU A 183 12.62 6.82 -1.31
N LEU A 184 11.58 6.01 -1.57
CA LEU A 184 11.62 4.56 -1.34
C LEU A 184 12.73 3.83 -2.12
N PRO A 185 12.85 3.97 -3.46
CA PRO A 185 13.96 3.37 -4.18
C PRO A 185 15.31 3.97 -3.79
N LEU A 186 15.37 5.26 -3.44
CA LEU A 186 16.62 5.89 -2.97
C LEU A 186 17.10 5.29 -1.64
N GLU A 187 16.19 5.01 -0.71
CA GLU A 187 16.49 4.33 0.55
C GLU A 187 17.03 2.92 0.28
N SER A 188 16.43 2.19 -0.66
CA SER A 188 16.90 0.86 -1.06
C SER A 188 18.29 0.91 -1.72
N LEU A 189 18.54 1.86 -2.62
CA LEU A 189 19.81 2.01 -3.34
C LEU A 189 20.95 2.46 -2.42
N SER A 190 20.64 3.34 -1.47
CA SER A 190 21.57 3.82 -0.45
C SER A 190 21.78 2.83 0.70
N GLN A 191 21.17 1.63 0.65
CA GLN A 191 21.22 0.61 1.70
C GLN A 191 20.77 1.13 3.08
N GLY A 192 19.79 2.04 3.08
CA GLY A 192 19.26 2.65 4.30
C GLY A 192 20.09 3.82 4.85
N ASN A 193 21.08 4.32 4.12
CA ASN A 193 21.81 5.53 4.53
C ASN A 193 20.94 6.79 4.37
N ILE A 194 20.08 6.83 3.35
CA ILE A 194 19.12 7.93 3.11
C ILE A 194 17.71 7.41 3.39
N VAL A 195 17.26 7.52 4.65
CA VAL A 195 15.89 7.16 5.04
C VAL A 195 15.00 8.40 4.94
N GLY A 196 13.92 8.30 4.16
CA GLY A 196 12.94 9.38 4.01
C GLY A 196 13.55 10.73 3.59
N GLY A 197 14.61 10.70 2.78
CA GLY A 197 15.32 11.90 2.31
C GLY A 197 16.18 12.61 3.36
N GLY A 198 16.39 12.00 4.54
CA GLY A 198 17.17 12.57 5.65
C GLY A 198 16.37 13.45 6.61
N PHE A 199 15.06 13.59 6.38
CA PHE A 199 14.15 14.31 7.26
C PHE A 199 13.75 13.47 8.48
N PRO A 200 13.46 14.10 9.63
CA PRO A 200 13.04 13.38 10.83
C PRO A 200 11.76 12.56 10.59
N ILE A 201 11.74 11.38 11.18
CA ILE A 201 10.63 10.42 11.09
C ILE A 201 10.05 10.27 12.49
N ASP A 202 8.73 10.38 12.62
CA ASP A 202 8.06 10.19 13.90
C ASP A 202 7.93 8.70 14.30
N TYR A 203 7.39 8.44 15.49
CA TYR A 203 7.18 7.07 16.00
C TYR A 203 6.20 6.24 15.17
N GLN A 204 5.47 6.87 14.24
CA GLN A 204 4.52 6.24 13.33
C GLN A 204 5.03 6.16 11.89
N PHE A 205 6.31 6.46 11.66
CA PHE A 205 6.92 6.52 10.33
C PHE A 205 6.38 7.66 9.43
N ASN A 206 5.72 8.68 10.01
CA ASN A 206 5.30 9.86 9.25
C ASN A 206 6.44 10.88 9.17
N GLN A 207 6.40 11.69 8.10
CA GLN A 207 7.34 12.78 7.84
C GLN A 207 6.58 14.08 7.57
N VAL A 208 5.87 14.57 8.58
CA VAL A 208 4.97 15.74 8.44
C VAL A 208 5.73 16.96 7.94
N ASP A 209 6.89 17.28 8.51
CA ASP A 209 7.69 18.43 8.13
C ASP A 209 8.17 18.37 6.67
N ARG A 210 8.59 17.19 6.21
CA ARG A 210 9.02 16.97 4.82
C ARG A 210 7.86 17.19 3.86
N VAL A 211 6.69 16.62 4.15
CA VAL A 211 5.49 16.74 3.30
C VAL A 211 5.02 18.19 3.26
N GLU A 212 5.01 18.90 4.39
CA GLU A 212 4.67 20.32 4.44
C GLU A 212 5.64 21.16 3.59
N LEU A 213 6.95 20.94 3.74
CA LEU A 213 7.97 21.63 2.95
C LEU A 213 7.85 21.33 1.45
N PHE A 214 7.66 20.07 1.10
CA PHE A 214 7.51 19.64 -0.29
C PHE A 214 6.32 20.35 -0.94
N ASN A 215 5.16 20.37 -0.27
CA ASN A 215 3.98 21.06 -0.78
C ASN A 215 4.19 22.58 -0.90
N LYS A 216 4.94 23.21 0.01
CA LYS A 216 5.30 24.63 -0.12
C LYS A 216 6.16 24.90 -1.35
N PHE A 217 7.13 24.03 -1.65
CA PHE A 217 7.96 24.16 -2.85
C PHE A 217 7.14 23.98 -4.13
N LEU A 218 6.11 23.13 -4.10
CA LEU A 218 5.17 22.96 -5.21
C LEU A 218 4.25 24.15 -5.42
N GLU A 219 3.78 24.79 -4.35
CA GLU A 219 2.80 25.88 -4.42
C GLU A 219 3.46 27.25 -4.60
N ASN A 220 4.36 27.63 -3.69
CA ASN A 220 5.08 28.90 -3.69
C ASN A 220 6.44 28.75 -2.98
N PRO A 221 7.51 28.41 -3.71
CA PRO A 221 8.82 28.16 -3.13
C PRO A 221 9.43 29.46 -2.59
N GLU A 222 9.95 29.42 -1.36
CA GLU A 222 10.64 30.54 -0.73
C GLU A 222 11.99 30.10 -0.13
N LYS A 223 12.99 31.00 -0.13
CA LYS A 223 14.33 30.72 0.42
C LYS A 223 14.29 30.28 1.89
N LYS A 224 13.37 30.84 2.69
CA LYS A 224 13.16 30.46 4.10
C LYS A 224 12.83 28.97 4.28
N ASP A 225 12.14 28.37 3.31
CA ASP A 225 11.73 26.97 3.38
C ASP A 225 12.92 26.04 3.05
N LEU A 226 13.85 26.49 2.19
CA LEU A 226 15.13 25.82 1.97
C LEU A 226 16.01 25.87 3.24
N GLU A 227 16.09 27.02 3.90
CA GLU A 227 16.78 27.16 5.20
C GLU A 227 16.17 26.23 6.26
N LYS A 228 14.84 26.10 6.29
CA LYS A 228 14.15 25.14 7.16
C LYS A 228 14.55 23.70 6.79
N ALA A 229 14.63 23.33 5.52
CA ALA A 229 15.06 22.00 5.08
C ALA A 229 16.48 21.67 5.56
N PHE A 230 17.42 22.61 5.45
CA PHE A 230 18.77 22.46 6.02
C PHE A 230 18.75 22.32 7.53
N SER A 231 17.95 23.11 8.24
CA SER A 231 17.86 23.03 9.71
C SER A 231 17.31 21.69 10.22
N LEU A 232 16.37 21.09 9.50
CA LEU A 232 15.72 19.82 9.88
C LEU A 232 16.63 18.62 9.62
N THR A 233 17.37 18.64 8.51
CA THR A 233 18.22 17.53 8.09
C THR A 233 19.63 17.64 8.67
N GLY A 234 20.11 18.86 8.93
CA GLY A 234 21.50 19.16 9.27
C GLY A 234 22.47 18.90 8.12
N ALA A 235 21.99 18.79 6.89
CA ALA A 235 22.80 18.54 5.70
C ALA A 235 23.50 19.80 5.21
N GLU A 236 24.63 19.63 4.52
CA GLU A 236 25.32 20.72 3.83
C GLU A 236 24.89 20.84 2.37
N ASN A 237 24.29 19.80 1.78
CA ASN A 237 23.79 19.80 0.41
C ASN A 237 22.33 19.33 0.43
N CYS A 238 21.45 20.02 -0.30
CA CYS A 238 20.06 19.63 -0.44
C CYS A 238 19.63 19.52 -1.90
N TRP A 239 18.92 18.42 -2.18
CA TRP A 239 18.35 18.11 -3.48
C TRP A 239 16.85 18.31 -3.42
N TYR A 240 16.29 18.98 -4.41
CA TYR A 240 14.84 19.04 -4.62
C TYR A 240 14.51 18.44 -5.98
N LEU A 241 13.44 17.66 -6.04
CA LEU A 241 13.01 17.04 -7.28
C LEU A 241 11.49 16.85 -7.36
N GLU A 242 10.96 17.07 -8.56
CA GLU A 242 9.56 16.88 -8.88
C GLU A 242 9.40 16.60 -10.38
N LYS A 243 8.31 15.91 -10.76
CA LYS A 243 7.91 15.72 -12.15
C LYS A 243 7.62 17.06 -12.81
N LEU A 244 8.12 17.24 -14.03
CA LEU A 244 7.88 18.43 -14.84
C LEU A 244 6.38 18.74 -15.01
N GLU A 245 5.54 17.70 -15.12
CA GLU A 245 4.09 17.81 -15.27
C GLU A 245 3.39 18.48 -14.06
N ASN A 246 4.00 18.41 -12.88
CA ASN A 246 3.44 18.95 -11.64
C ASN A 246 3.91 20.39 -11.37
N LEU A 247 4.90 20.87 -12.11
CA LEU A 247 5.52 22.17 -11.88
C LEU A 247 4.89 23.26 -12.76
N LYS A 248 4.62 24.42 -12.17
CA LYS A 248 4.23 25.64 -12.90
C LYS A 248 5.50 26.37 -13.36
N GLU A 249 5.46 26.99 -14.54
CA GLU A 249 6.60 27.76 -15.08
C GLU A 249 7.13 28.82 -14.08
N GLU A 250 6.24 29.57 -13.43
CA GLU A 250 6.61 30.56 -12.41
C GLU A 250 7.40 29.95 -11.23
N ASN A 251 7.10 28.69 -10.88
CA ASN A 251 7.79 28.01 -9.79
C ASN A 251 9.16 27.50 -10.22
N ILE A 252 9.34 27.15 -11.50
CA ILE A 252 10.66 26.76 -12.05
C ILE A 252 11.64 27.93 -11.94
N ASP A 253 11.21 29.13 -12.31
CA ASP A 253 12.05 30.34 -12.23
C ASP A 253 12.46 30.64 -10.78
N LYS A 254 11.49 30.62 -9.86
CA LYS A 254 11.76 30.84 -8.42
C LYS A 254 12.67 29.77 -7.83
N LEU A 255 12.47 28.50 -8.18
CA LEU A 255 13.34 27.41 -7.71
C LEU A 255 14.76 27.57 -8.26
N THR A 256 14.90 27.97 -9.53
CA THR A 256 16.21 28.23 -10.14
C THR A 256 16.93 29.39 -9.44
N GLU A 257 16.20 30.43 -9.04
CA GLU A 257 16.75 31.53 -8.23
C GLU A 257 17.17 31.06 -6.82
N ILE A 258 16.33 30.26 -6.15
CA ILE A 258 16.58 29.76 -4.79
C ILE A 258 17.75 28.78 -4.74
N PHE A 259 17.82 27.84 -5.68
CA PHE A 259 18.89 26.84 -5.76
C PHE A 259 20.13 27.34 -6.50
N VAL A 260 20.06 28.52 -7.13
CA VAL A 260 21.15 29.11 -7.92
C VAL A 260 21.66 28.16 -9.01
N SER A 261 20.77 27.29 -9.51
CA SER A 261 21.10 26.23 -10.46
C SER A 261 19.96 26.01 -11.43
N GLN A 262 20.27 25.80 -12.71
CA GLN A 262 19.28 25.35 -13.68
C GLN A 262 18.85 23.91 -13.36
N PRO A 263 17.55 23.58 -13.47
CA PRO A 263 17.10 22.22 -13.24
C PRO A 263 17.75 21.26 -14.23
N LYS A 264 18.22 20.13 -13.72
CA LYS A 264 18.61 19.01 -14.57
C LYS A 264 17.40 18.11 -14.80
N GLU A 265 17.08 17.87 -16.07
CA GLU A 265 15.98 17.00 -16.44
C GLU A 265 16.43 15.54 -16.58
N ILE A 266 15.80 14.63 -15.83
CA ILE A 266 16.06 13.19 -15.88
C ILE A 266 14.74 12.44 -15.79
N ALA A 267 14.45 11.61 -16.80
CA ALA A 267 13.27 10.73 -16.81
C ALA A 267 11.93 11.47 -16.52
N GLY A 268 11.81 12.72 -16.96
CA GLY A 268 10.62 13.57 -16.75
C GLY A 268 10.59 14.32 -15.41
N PHE A 269 11.65 14.26 -14.61
CA PHE A 269 11.82 15.03 -13.37
C PHE A 269 12.77 16.19 -13.57
N ALA A 270 12.46 17.33 -12.96
CA ALA A 270 13.39 18.42 -12.77
C ALA A 270 14.09 18.26 -11.41
N ILE A 271 15.42 18.39 -11.43
CA ILE A 271 16.27 18.18 -10.25
C ILE A 271 17.10 19.43 -10.01
N TRP A 272 17.01 19.98 -8.80
CA TRP A 272 17.85 21.06 -8.32
C TRP A 272 18.75 20.56 -7.19
N ASN A 273 19.94 21.13 -7.09
CA ASN A 273 20.86 20.86 -5.99
C ASN A 273 21.50 22.18 -5.55
N ILE A 274 21.71 22.33 -4.25
CA ILE A 274 22.42 23.48 -3.69
C ILE A 274 23.22 23.04 -2.47
N GLU A 275 24.42 23.60 -2.34
CA GLU A 275 25.26 23.48 -1.15
C GLU A 275 25.12 24.74 -0.29
N ILE A 276 25.11 24.55 1.03
CA ILE A 276 24.99 25.64 1.98
C ILE A 276 26.21 26.57 1.84
N GLU A 277 25.97 27.84 1.54
CA GLU A 277 27.03 28.85 1.59
C GLU A 277 27.44 29.03 3.06
N LYS A 278 28.67 28.61 3.40
CA LYS A 278 29.28 28.83 4.73
C LYS A 278 29.74 30.27 4.93
#